data_AF-A0A3B8NF31-F1
#
_entry.id   AF-A0A3B8NF31-F1
#
_cell.length_a   1.000
_cell.length_b   1.000
_cell.length_c   1.000
_cell.angle_alpha   90.00
_cell.angle_beta   90.00
_cell.angle_gamma   90.00
#
_symmetry.space_group_name_H-M   'P 1'
#
loop_
_entity.id
_entity.type
_entity.pdbx_description
1 polymer ?
#
loop_
_entity_poly.entity_id
_entity_poly.type
_entity_poly.pdbx_seq_one_letter_code
_entity_poly.pdbx_strand_id
1 'polypeptide(L)'
;LVNLGCATGHPSFVMSNSFTNQTLAQIDLWDNRETYVPGVYVLPKKLDEEVALLHLEKIGAKLTKLTDDQADYIGVPQEGPYKPDHYRY
;
A
#
# COMPACT_ATOMS: atom_id res chain seq x y z
N LEU A 1 -18.40 -1.42 -18.49
CA LEU A 1 -16.95 -1.14 -18.39
C LEU A 1 -16.35 -1.21 -19.80
N VAL A 2 -16.20 -0.08 -20.50
CA VAL A 2 -15.80 -0.06 -21.93
C VAL A 2 -14.36 -0.54 -22.15
N ASN A 3 -13.44 -0.24 -21.24
CA ASN A 3 -12.06 -0.71 -21.30
C ASN A 3 -11.95 -2.24 -21.16
N LEU A 4 -12.81 -2.87 -20.37
CA LEU A 4 -12.87 -4.34 -20.23
C LEU A 4 -13.69 -5.01 -21.33
N GLY A 5 -14.72 -4.34 -21.85
CA GLY A 5 -15.62 -4.91 -22.86
C GLY A 5 -15.15 -4.72 -24.31
N CYS A 6 -14.39 -3.65 -24.59
CA CYS A 6 -13.94 -3.27 -25.93
C CYS A 6 -12.41 -3.18 -26.04
N ALA A 7 -11.67 -3.51 -24.98
CA ALA A 7 -10.21 -3.62 -24.95
C ALA A 7 -9.81 -4.69 -23.92
N THR A 8 -8.61 -4.61 -23.34
CA THR A 8 -8.08 -5.61 -22.38
C THR A 8 -8.04 -5.10 -20.93
N GLY A 9 -8.74 -4.02 -20.62
CA GLY A 9 -8.76 -3.42 -19.29
C GLY A 9 -7.43 -2.74 -18.93
N HIS A 10 -7.07 -2.82 -17.65
CA HIS A 10 -5.84 -2.22 -17.13
C HIS A 10 -4.61 -3.10 -17.41
N PRO A 11 -3.46 -2.51 -17.78
CA PRO A 11 -2.21 -3.27 -17.94
C PRO A 11 -1.75 -3.98 -16.66
N SER A 12 -0.97 -5.04 -16.83
CA SER A 12 -0.54 -5.92 -15.72
C SER A 12 0.18 -5.17 -14.59
N PHE A 13 0.97 -4.15 -14.89
CA PHE A 13 1.73 -3.42 -13.86
C PHE A 13 0.84 -2.65 -12.88
N VAL A 14 -0.18 -1.94 -13.37
CA VAL A 14 -1.12 -1.24 -12.48
C VAL A 14 -2.04 -2.23 -11.76
N MET A 15 -2.39 -3.35 -12.42
CA MET A 15 -3.16 -4.41 -11.76
C MET A 15 -2.36 -5.14 -10.67
N SER A 16 -1.04 -5.24 -10.80
CA SER A 16 -0.15 -5.78 -9.77
C SER A 16 -0.34 -5.05 -8.44
N ASN A 17 -0.43 -3.71 -8.43
CA ASN A 17 -0.68 -2.92 -7.23
C ASN A 17 -2.03 -3.27 -6.57
N SER A 18 -3.07 -3.45 -7.40
CA SER A 18 -4.40 -3.82 -6.91
C SER A 18 -4.41 -5.25 -6.33
N PHE A 19 -3.74 -6.20 -7.00
CA PHE A 19 -3.72 -7.60 -6.59
C PHE A 19 -2.78 -7.87 -5.42
N THR A 20 -1.70 -7.10 -5.25
CA THR A 20 -0.90 -7.13 -4.02
C THR A 20 -1.74 -6.69 -2.82
N ASN A 21 -2.48 -5.58 -2.93
CA ASN A 21 -3.42 -5.14 -1.88
C ASN A 21 -4.45 -6.24 -1.55
N GLN A 22 -5.07 -6.85 -2.56
CA GLN A 22 -6.01 -7.95 -2.36
C GLN A 22 -5.36 -9.13 -1.62
N THR A 23 -4.13 -9.49 -1.98
CA THR A 23 -3.42 -10.61 -1.36
C THR A 23 -3.09 -10.31 0.10
N LEU A 24 -2.56 -9.12 0.41
CA LEU A 24 -2.28 -8.70 1.78
C LEU A 24 -3.56 -8.63 2.63
N ALA A 25 -4.67 -8.15 2.06
CA ALA A 25 -5.96 -8.16 2.73
C ALA A 25 -6.46 -9.58 3.04
N GLN A 26 -6.29 -10.52 2.11
CA GLN A 26 -6.66 -11.92 2.35
C GLN A 26 -5.81 -12.54 3.47
N ILE A 27 -4.50 -12.27 3.49
CA ILE A 27 -3.60 -12.73 4.55
C ILE A 27 -4.01 -12.14 5.90
N ASP A 28 -4.19 -10.82 5.97
CA ASP A 28 -4.56 -10.11 7.20
C ASP A 28 -5.91 -10.58 7.76
N LEU A 29 -6.92 -10.73 6.90
CA LEU A 29 -8.23 -11.24 7.31
C LEU A 29 -8.17 -12.68 7.81
N TRP A 30 -7.33 -13.51 7.19
CA TRP A 30 -7.18 -14.91 7.59
C TRP A 30 -6.47 -15.06 8.94
N ASP A 31 -5.36 -14.33 9.12
CA ASP A 31 -4.54 -14.36 10.32
C ASP A 31 -5.26 -13.70 11.50
N ASN A 32 -6.06 -12.66 11.25
CA ASN A 32 -6.79 -11.89 12.28
C ASN A 32 -8.31 -12.16 12.30
N ARG A 33 -8.76 -13.29 11.75
CA ARG A 33 -10.20 -13.63 11.58
C ARG A 33 -11.03 -13.59 12.88
N GLU A 34 -10.38 -13.77 14.03
CA GLU A 34 -11.04 -13.79 15.35
C GLU A 34 -11.15 -12.38 15.97
N THR A 35 -10.37 -11.43 15.47
CA THR A 35 -10.30 -10.05 15.97
C THR A 35 -11.26 -9.13 15.23
N TYR A 36 -11.48 -9.38 13.94
CA TYR A 36 -12.37 -8.57 13.13
C TYR A 36 -13.85 -8.83 13.46
N VAL A 37 -14.60 -7.75 13.61
CA VAL A 37 -16.08 -7.79 13.71
C VAL A 37 -16.68 -7.39 12.35
N PRO A 38 -17.95 -7.72 12.07
CA PRO A 38 -18.58 -7.31 10.82
C PRO A 38 -18.51 -5.79 10.60
N GLY A 39 -17.84 -5.39 9.53
CA GLY A 39 -17.57 -3.98 9.21
C GLY A 39 -16.80 -3.82 7.90
N VAL A 40 -16.59 -2.58 7.49
CA VAL A 40 -15.75 -2.24 6.33
C VAL A 40 -14.46 -1.62 6.86
N TYR A 41 -13.34 -2.23 6.51
CA TYR A 41 -12.01 -1.82 6.95
C TYR A 41 -11.18 -1.41 5.74
N VAL A 42 -10.23 -0.53 5.99
CA VAL A 42 -9.15 -0.19 5.04
C VAL A 42 -7.87 -0.84 5.53
N LEU A 43 -6.99 -1.22 4.61
CA LEU A 43 -5.68 -1.75 5.00
C LEU A 43 -4.90 -0.70 5.79
N PRO A 44 -4.13 -1.10 6.81
CA PRO A 44 -3.20 -0.21 7.50
C PRO A 44 -2.26 0.48 6.52
N LYS A 45 -1.98 1.77 6.75
CA LYS A 45 -1.13 2.60 5.87
C LYS A 45 0.25 1.99 5.61
N LYS A 46 0.82 1.28 6.60
CA LYS A 46 2.09 0.58 6.46
C LYS A 46 2.06 -0.48 5.34
N LEU A 47 0.95 -1.22 5.20
CA LEU A 47 0.79 -2.20 4.11
C LEU A 47 0.61 -1.51 2.76
N ASP A 48 -0.09 -0.36 2.71
CA ASP A 48 -0.23 0.43 1.48
C ASP A 48 1.14 0.97 0.99
N GLU A 49 1.97 1.46 1.93
CA GLU A 49 3.35 1.87 1.64
C GLU A 49 4.23 0.69 1.19
N GLU A 50 4.03 -0.51 1.75
CA GLU A 50 4.71 -1.74 1.32
C GLU A 50 4.33 -2.12 -0.12
N VAL A 51 3.05 -2.02 -0.49
CA VAL A 51 2.61 -2.23 -1.88
C VAL A 51 3.36 -1.29 -2.81
N ALA A 52 3.43 0.00 -2.49
CA ALA A 52 4.15 0.97 -3.33
C ALA A 52 5.65 0.65 -3.42
N LEU A 53 6.29 0.31 -2.28
CA LEU A 53 7.71 -0.02 -2.20
C LEU A 53 8.09 -1.19 -3.12
N LEU A 54 7.28 -2.26 -3.14
CA LEU A 54 7.52 -3.46 -3.95
C LEU A 54 7.54 -3.19 -5.47
N HIS A 55 6.97 -2.07 -5.93
CA HIS A 55 6.89 -1.74 -7.35
C HIS A 55 7.99 -0.77 -7.83
N LEU A 56 8.75 -0.14 -6.92
CA LEU A 56 9.73 0.89 -7.27
C LEU A 56 10.90 0.36 -8.11
N GLU A 57 11.45 -0.80 -7.75
CA GLU A 57 12.61 -1.37 -8.44
C GLU A 57 12.31 -1.63 -9.92
N LYS A 58 11.09 -2.09 -10.23
CA LYS A 58 10.68 -2.42 -11.60
C LYS A 58 10.69 -1.21 -12.55
N ILE A 59 10.48 -0.01 -12.01
CA ILE A 59 10.51 1.25 -12.76
C ILE A 59 11.83 2.02 -12.59
N GLY A 60 12.81 1.45 -11.88
CA GLY A 60 14.10 2.09 -11.63
C GLY A 60 14.03 3.27 -10.66
N ALA A 61 12.96 3.38 -9.87
CA ALA A 61 12.80 4.43 -8.88
C ALA A 61 13.68 4.13 -7.65
N LYS A 62 14.36 5.17 -7.14
CA LYS A 62 15.21 5.07 -5.94
C LYS A 62 14.55 5.82 -4.80
N LEU A 63 14.23 5.11 -3.73
CA LEU A 63 13.68 5.70 -2.51
C LEU A 63 14.81 6.15 -1.59
N THR A 64 14.81 7.44 -1.22
CA THR A 64 15.72 7.97 -0.21
C THR A 64 15.27 7.54 1.19
N LYS A 65 16.23 7.33 2.10
CA LYS A 65 15.96 7.05 3.51
C LYS A 65 16.16 8.32 4.34
N LEU A 66 15.22 8.59 5.25
CA LEU A 66 15.37 9.66 6.24
C LEU A 66 16.53 9.32 7.19
N THR A 67 17.28 10.32 7.63
CA THR A 67 18.16 10.18 8.80
C THR A 67 17.33 10.20 10.09
N ASP A 68 17.93 9.81 11.22
CA ASP A 68 17.24 9.85 12.53
C ASP A 68 16.76 11.27 12.83
N ASP A 69 17.65 12.26 12.69
CA ASP A 69 17.31 13.67 12.91
C ASP A 69 16.14 14.15 12.02
N GLN A 70 16.06 13.69 10.76
CA GLN A 70 14.99 14.08 9.84
C GLN A 70 13.65 13.44 10.22
N ALA A 71 13.69 12.16 10.60
CA ALA A 71 12.53 11.40 11.03
C ALA A 71 11.93 12.01 12.32
N ASP A 72 12.79 12.30 13.30
CA ASP A 72 12.42 12.97 14.54
C ASP A 72 11.88 14.39 14.29
N TYR A 73 12.51 15.14 13.39
CA TYR A 73 12.11 16.51 13.06
C TYR A 73 10.67 16.62 12.53
N ILE A 74 10.23 15.64 11.72
CA ILE A 74 8.87 15.62 11.16
C ILE A 74 7.92 14.67 11.93
N GLY A 75 8.40 14.03 12.99
CA GLY A 75 7.62 13.18 13.87
C GLY A 75 7.09 11.89 13.21
N VAL A 76 7.91 11.24 12.36
CA VAL A 76 7.57 9.94 11.74
C VAL A 76 8.68 8.93 11.97
N PRO A 77 8.41 7.61 12.06
CA PRO A 77 9.46 6.60 12.06
C PRO A 77 10.22 6.58 10.73
N GLN A 78 11.49 6.19 10.74
CA GLN A 78 12.27 5.99 9.51
C GLN A 78 11.67 4.93 8.57
N GLU A 79 10.93 3.97 9.13
CA GLU A 79 10.25 2.90 8.38
C GLU A 79 8.78 3.21 8.08
N GLY A 80 8.32 4.42 8.39
CA GLY A 80 6.93 4.83 8.25
C GLY A 80 6.00 4.24 9.35
N PRO A 81 4.68 4.44 9.22
CA PRO A 81 4.01 5.17 8.15
C PRO A 81 4.39 6.66 8.09
N TYR A 82 4.56 7.20 6.89
CA TYR A 82 5.13 8.54 6.68
C TYR A 82 4.09 9.66 6.63
N LYS A 83 2.81 9.33 6.72
CA LYS A 83 1.68 10.28 6.60
C LYS A 83 0.57 9.94 7.59
N PRO A 84 -0.19 10.94 8.06
CA PRO A 84 -1.35 10.69 8.91
C PRO A 84 -2.51 10.07 8.10
N ASP A 85 -3.48 9.47 8.79
CA ASP A 85 -4.57 8.73 8.15
C ASP A 85 -5.48 9.58 7.25
N HIS A 86 -5.69 10.85 7.60
CA HIS A 86 -6.53 11.78 6.83
C HIS A 86 -5.81 12.40 5.61
N TYR A 87 -4.55 12.02 5.38
CA TYR A 87 -3.77 12.50 4.24
C TYR A 87 -4.33 11.93 2.94
N ARG A 88 -4.40 12.75 1.88
CA ARG A 88 -5.16 12.41 0.68
C ARG A 88 -4.40 11.59 -0.37
N TYR A 89 -3.06 11.57 -0.33
CA TYR A 89 -2.13 10.65 -1.03
C TYR A 89 -0.72 10.85 -0.50
#